data_AF-A0AA90SX92-F1
#
_entry.id   AF-A0AA90SX92-F1
#
_cell.length_a   1.000
_cell.length_b   1.000
_cell.length_c   1.000
_cell.angle_alpha   90.00
_cell.angle_beta   90.00
_cell.angle_gamma   90.00
#
_symmetry.space_group_name_H-M   'P 1'
#
loop_
_entity.id
_entity.type
_entity.pdbx_description
1 polymer ?
#
loop_
_entity_poly.entity_id
_entity_poly.type
_entity_poly.pdbx_seq_one_letter_code
_entity_poly.pdbx_strand_id
1 'polypeptide(L)'
;MLDALLESVDLSSYGLERVKLNHSIGLDDSETEVDPQNPNPRNAHTEDDKDQLNEIIRTFNERWFQGWSATPEKQRVKFVNIADSIKAHPDFESKYKNNPDPHNRGLVFEKMLEDIMLNRRKDELELYKLFANDAAFKRSWEESLQRLIK
;
A
#
# COMPACT_ATOMS: atom_id res chain seq x y z
N MET A 1 -40.66 -10.36 -15.44
CA MET A 1 -39.67 -9.32 -15.10
C MET A 1 -38.61 -9.14 -16.19
N LEU A 2 -38.29 -10.16 -17.02
CA LEU A 2 -37.48 -9.98 -18.23
C LEU A 2 -38.24 -9.30 -19.39
N ASP A 3 -39.54 -9.56 -19.55
CA ASP A 3 -40.33 -8.95 -20.66
C ASP A 3 -40.44 -7.42 -20.59
N ALA A 4 -40.45 -6.86 -19.38
CA ALA A 4 -40.51 -5.41 -19.20
C ALA A 4 -39.21 -4.70 -19.60
N LEU A 5 -38.07 -5.40 -19.56
CA LEU A 5 -36.78 -4.86 -20.01
C LEU A 5 -36.68 -4.91 -21.54
N LEU A 6 -37.26 -5.93 -22.20
CA LEU A 6 -37.26 -6.03 -23.66
C LEU A 6 -38.14 -4.98 -24.34
N GLU A 7 -39.29 -4.60 -23.76
CA GLU A 7 -40.11 -3.50 -24.31
C GLU A 7 -39.52 -2.11 -24.04
N SER A 8 -38.66 -1.95 -23.03
CA SER A 8 -38.08 -0.65 -22.67
C SER A 8 -36.92 -0.20 -23.56
N VAL A 9 -36.40 -1.09 -24.40
CA VAL A 9 -35.26 -0.82 -25.28
C VAL A 9 -35.79 -0.63 -26.70
N ASP A 10 -36.07 0.63 -27.06
CA ASP A 10 -36.40 1.01 -28.43
C ASP A 10 -35.13 1.01 -29.30
N LEU A 11 -34.92 -0.10 -30.03
CA LEU A 11 -33.80 -0.27 -30.95
C LEU A 11 -34.03 0.41 -32.31
N SER A 12 -35.17 1.09 -32.53
CA SER A 12 -35.48 1.74 -33.81
C SER A 12 -34.52 2.88 -34.16
N SER A 13 -33.88 3.51 -33.17
CA SER A 13 -32.90 4.59 -33.35
C SER A 13 -31.44 4.13 -33.48
N TYR A 14 -31.14 2.83 -33.31
CA TYR A 14 -29.75 2.30 -33.35
C TYR A 14 -29.42 1.55 -34.64
N GLY A 15 -30.39 1.44 -35.56
CA GLY A 15 -30.07 1.18 -36.95
C GLY A 15 -29.31 2.38 -37.49
N LEU A 16 -28.15 2.16 -38.11
CA LEU A 16 -27.54 3.14 -39.00
C LEU A 16 -28.54 3.39 -40.13
N GLU A 17 -29.47 4.32 -39.93
CA GLU A 17 -30.41 4.73 -40.95
C GLU A 17 -29.58 5.43 -42.01
N ARG A 18 -29.50 4.81 -43.19
CA ARG A 18 -28.80 5.39 -44.34
C ARG A 18 -29.70 6.47 -44.93
N VAL A 19 -29.83 7.60 -44.24
CA VAL A 19 -30.81 8.66 -44.54
C VAL A 19 -30.57 9.31 -45.90
N LYS A 20 -29.37 9.16 -46.49
CA LYS A 20 -29.08 9.62 -47.85
C LYS A 20 -28.17 8.62 -48.59
N LEU A 21 -28.73 7.83 -49.50
CA LEU A 21 -27.93 7.20 -50.56
C LEU A 21 -27.39 8.32 -51.47
N ASN A 22 -26.10 8.26 -51.82
CA ASN A 22 -25.45 9.15 -52.80
C ASN A 22 -25.38 10.64 -52.40
N HIS A 23 -25.32 10.97 -51.10
CA HIS A 23 -24.98 12.35 -50.72
C HIS A 23 -23.49 12.59 -50.98
N SER A 24 -23.16 13.37 -52.00
CA SER A 24 -21.80 13.87 -52.19
C SER A 24 -21.48 14.85 -51.06
N ILE A 25 -20.55 14.49 -50.19
CA ILE A 25 -19.97 15.42 -49.23
C ILE A 25 -19.09 16.35 -50.05
N GLY A 26 -19.57 17.57 -50.29
CA GLY A 26 -18.75 18.61 -50.92
C GLY A 26 -17.65 19.01 -49.96
N LEU A 27 -16.40 18.77 -50.33
CA LEU A 27 -15.27 19.43 -49.70
C LEU A 27 -15.23 20.87 -50.23
N ASP A 28 -15.27 21.84 -49.32
CA ASP A 28 -14.99 23.21 -49.70
C ASP A 28 -13.48 23.31 -50.01
N ASP A 29 -13.15 23.61 -51.26
CA ASP A 29 -11.77 23.70 -51.76
C ASP A 29 -11.15 25.09 -51.45
N SER A 30 -11.87 25.90 -50.67
CA SER A 30 -11.40 27.19 -50.21
C SER A 30 -10.32 27.02 -49.14
N GLU A 31 -9.23 27.77 -49.29
CA GLU A 31 -8.11 27.73 -48.35
C GLU A 31 -8.59 28.24 -46.98
N THR A 32 -8.67 27.33 -46.01
CA THR A 32 -9.06 27.65 -44.64
C THR A 32 -7.81 27.67 -43.77
N GLU A 33 -7.54 28.79 -43.10
CA GLU A 33 -6.43 28.88 -42.17
C GLU A 33 -6.77 28.09 -40.90
N VAL A 34 -6.02 27.03 -40.65
CA VAL A 34 -6.13 26.22 -39.44
C VAL A 34 -5.03 26.66 -38.50
N ASP A 35 -5.41 27.10 -37.29
CA ASP A 35 -4.42 27.42 -36.27
C ASP A 35 -3.47 26.25 -36.05
N PRO A 36 -2.17 26.51 -35.84
CA PRO A 36 -1.21 25.46 -35.57
C PRO A 36 -1.69 24.63 -34.38
N GLN A 37 -1.71 23.31 -34.58
CA GLN A 37 -2.00 22.36 -33.50
C GLN A 37 -1.11 22.71 -32.31
N ASN A 38 -1.71 22.88 -31.12
CA ASN A 38 -0.97 23.24 -29.92
C ASN A 38 0.20 22.26 -29.74
N PRO A 39 1.47 22.72 -29.85
CA PRO A 39 2.65 21.85 -29.80
C PRO A 39 2.85 21.25 -28.41
N ASN A 40 2.15 21.77 -27.41
CA ASN A 40 2.03 21.15 -26.12
C ASN A 40 0.72 20.35 -26.09
N PRO A 41 0.71 19.05 -26.46
CA PRO A 41 -0.39 18.20 -26.07
C PRO A 41 -0.49 18.36 -24.56
N ARG A 42 -1.61 18.86 -24.06
CA ARG A 42 -1.89 18.72 -22.64
C ARG A 42 -1.78 17.23 -22.34
N ASN A 43 -0.65 16.81 -21.78
CA ASN A 43 -0.62 15.59 -21.01
C ASN A 43 -1.70 15.81 -19.97
N ALA A 44 -2.76 15.00 -20.01
CA ALA A 44 -3.84 15.03 -19.02
C ALA A 44 -3.37 14.65 -17.60
N HIS A 45 -2.05 14.65 -17.37
CA HIS A 45 -1.39 14.36 -16.11
C HIS A 45 -0.48 15.52 -15.77
N THR A 46 -1.04 16.55 -15.15
CA THR A 46 -0.24 17.46 -14.34
C THR A 46 -1.15 17.99 -13.23
N GLU A 47 -0.78 17.66 -11.99
CA GLU A 47 -1.34 18.17 -10.71
C GLU A 47 -2.36 17.33 -9.92
N ASP A 48 -2.29 15.99 -9.92
CA ASP A 48 -3.05 15.23 -8.89
C ASP A 48 -2.41 13.92 -8.39
N ASP A 49 -1.37 13.40 -9.07
CA ASP A 49 -0.75 12.12 -8.68
C ASP A 49 -0.10 12.16 -7.28
N LYS A 50 0.36 13.34 -6.84
CA LYS A 50 0.94 13.51 -5.49
C LYS A 50 -0.15 13.44 -4.41
N ASP A 51 -1.32 13.99 -4.67
CA ASP A 51 -2.43 14.02 -3.71
C ASP A 51 -3.07 12.63 -3.60
N GLN A 52 -3.18 11.90 -4.71
CA GLN A 52 -3.59 10.49 -4.70
C GLN A 52 -2.61 9.60 -3.93
N LEU A 53 -1.30 9.74 -4.12
CA LEU A 53 -0.31 8.96 -3.38
C LEU A 53 -0.32 9.31 -1.88
N ASN A 54 -0.44 10.61 -1.55
CA ASN A 54 -0.55 11.06 -0.16
C ASN A 54 -1.81 10.51 0.50
N GLU A 55 -2.94 10.46 -0.21
CA GLU A 55 -4.18 9.85 0.25
C GLU A 55 -3.98 8.36 0.54
N ILE A 56 -3.41 7.61 -0.41
CA ILE A 56 -3.14 6.17 -0.26
C ILE A 56 -2.24 5.91 0.96
N ILE A 57 -1.17 6.70 1.12
CA ILE A 57 -0.26 6.59 2.26
C ILE A 57 -1.00 6.89 3.57
N ARG A 58 -1.85 7.93 3.59
CA ARG A 58 -2.64 8.30 4.76
C ARG A 58 -3.62 7.20 5.13
N THR A 59 -4.45 6.74 4.19
CA THR A 59 -5.43 5.66 4.42
C THR A 59 -4.74 4.36 4.84
N PHE A 60 -3.58 4.03 4.27
CA PHE A 60 -2.80 2.87 4.67
C PHE A 60 -2.30 3.00 6.12
N ASN A 61 -1.71 4.14 6.48
CA ASN A 61 -1.26 4.39 7.85
C ASN A 61 -2.41 4.32 8.85
N GLU A 62 -3.55 4.91 8.50
CA GLU A 62 -4.76 4.86 9.32
C GLU A 62 -5.29 3.44 9.50
N ARG A 63 -5.38 2.65 8.43
CA ARG A 63 -5.94 1.30 8.49
C ARG A 63 -5.06 0.30 9.24
N TRP A 64 -3.75 0.40 9.11
CA TRP A 64 -2.81 -0.63 9.61
C TRP A 64 -2.05 -0.21 10.87
N PHE A 65 -1.99 1.09 11.16
CA PHE A 65 -1.20 1.61 12.28
C PHE A 65 -2.03 2.41 13.30
N GLN A 66 -3.36 2.50 13.14
CA GLN A 66 -4.22 2.97 14.24
C GLN A 66 -4.21 1.97 15.40
N GLY A 67 -4.02 2.47 16.62
CA GLY A 67 -4.00 1.68 17.86
C GLY A 67 -2.61 1.32 18.39
N TRP A 68 -1.53 1.62 17.68
CA TRP A 68 -0.18 1.52 18.23
C TRP A 68 0.13 2.79 19.03
N SER A 69 0.41 2.67 20.33
CA SER A 69 0.77 3.80 21.22
C SER A 69 2.10 4.50 20.87
N ALA A 70 2.74 4.09 19.77
CA ALA A 70 4.01 4.61 19.28
C ALA A 70 3.81 5.62 18.16
N THR A 71 4.70 6.61 18.06
CA THR A 71 4.71 7.57 16.94
C THR A 71 4.91 6.86 15.59
N PRO A 72 4.47 7.44 14.46
CA PRO A 72 4.62 6.83 13.14
C PRO A 72 6.07 6.42 12.80
N GLU A 73 7.05 7.22 13.22
CA GLU A 73 8.47 6.92 13.07
C GLU A 73 8.87 5.67 13.86
N LYS A 74 8.46 5.56 15.12
CA LYS A 74 8.72 4.37 15.95
C LYS A 74 8.03 3.13 15.38
N GLN A 75 6.83 3.28 14.81
CA GLN A 75 6.13 2.17 14.15
C GLN A 75 6.91 1.68 12.93
N ARG A 76 7.42 2.58 12.07
CA ARG A 76 8.27 2.23 10.93
C ARG A 76 9.52 1.49 11.37
N VAL A 77 10.23 2.01 12.37
CA VAL A 77 11.43 1.36 12.92
C VAL A 77 11.08 -0.02 13.48
N LYS A 78 9.98 -0.17 14.20
CA LYS A 78 9.53 -1.48 14.69
C LYS A 78 9.23 -2.46 13.55
N PHE A 79 8.54 -2.01 12.51
CA PHE A 79 8.22 -2.84 11.35
C PHE A 79 9.48 -3.32 10.62
N VAL A 80 10.42 -2.42 10.35
CA VAL A 80 11.70 -2.77 9.71
C VAL A 80 12.47 -3.77 10.57
N ASN A 81 12.56 -3.52 11.88
CA ASN A 81 13.20 -4.45 12.80
C ASN A 81 12.55 -5.84 12.79
N ILE A 82 11.23 -5.94 12.71
CA ILE A 82 10.52 -7.23 12.63
C ILE A 82 10.84 -7.91 11.29
N ALA A 83 10.83 -7.19 10.19
CA ALA A 83 11.19 -7.73 8.87
C ALA A 83 12.63 -8.26 8.84
N ASP A 84 13.56 -7.56 9.47
CA ASP A 84 14.95 -8.03 9.58
C ASP A 84 15.08 -9.23 10.51
N SER A 85 14.30 -9.30 11.60
CA SER A 85 14.21 -10.52 12.44
C SER A 85 13.68 -11.72 11.65
N ILE A 86 12.73 -11.53 10.74
CA ILE A 86 12.23 -12.60 9.89
C ILE A 86 13.33 -13.11 8.96
N LYS A 87 14.09 -12.21 8.32
CA LYS A 87 15.20 -12.60 7.44
C LYS A 87 16.31 -13.33 8.18
N ALA A 88 16.56 -12.96 9.44
CA ALA A 88 17.56 -13.60 10.30
C ALA A 88 17.08 -14.94 10.88
N HIS A 89 15.80 -15.29 10.74
CA HIS A 89 15.26 -16.52 11.28
C HIS A 89 15.85 -17.74 10.55
N PRO A 90 16.26 -18.81 11.27
CA PRO A 90 16.93 -19.98 10.66
C PRO A 90 16.07 -20.70 9.60
N ASP A 91 14.75 -20.65 9.76
CA ASP A 91 13.80 -21.26 8.82
C ASP A 91 13.53 -20.40 7.57
N PHE A 92 14.01 -19.15 7.52
CA PHE A 92 13.71 -18.23 6.43
C PHE A 92 14.26 -18.70 5.08
N GLU A 93 15.54 -19.07 5.03
CA GLU A 93 16.15 -19.47 3.77
C GLU A 93 15.68 -20.87 3.34
N SER A 94 15.66 -21.82 4.26
CA SER A 94 15.37 -23.23 3.98
C SER A 94 13.89 -23.49 3.70
N LYS A 95 12.98 -22.98 4.55
CA LYS A 95 11.55 -23.32 4.51
C LYS A 95 10.69 -22.28 3.80
N TYR A 96 11.15 -21.03 3.68
CA TYR A 96 10.40 -19.96 3.05
C TYR A 96 10.96 -19.55 1.67
N LYS A 97 12.22 -19.14 1.57
CA LYS A 97 12.81 -18.64 0.31
C LYS A 97 12.96 -19.71 -0.75
N ASN A 98 13.46 -20.88 -0.38
CA ASN A 98 13.78 -21.97 -1.32
C ASN A 98 12.61 -22.94 -1.56
N ASN A 99 11.44 -22.66 -1.00
CA ASN A 99 10.29 -23.53 -1.06
C ASN A 99 9.37 -23.16 -2.25
N PRO A 100 9.14 -24.06 -3.22
CA PRO A 100 8.29 -23.75 -4.37
C PRO A 100 6.79 -23.72 -4.04
N ASP A 101 6.36 -24.35 -2.94
CA ASP A 101 4.95 -24.44 -2.57
C ASP A 101 4.44 -23.12 -1.96
N PRO A 102 3.47 -22.43 -2.59
CA PRO A 102 2.90 -21.18 -2.07
C PRO A 102 2.17 -21.35 -0.72
N HIS A 103 1.51 -22.49 -0.49
CA HIS A 103 0.74 -22.70 0.73
C HIS A 103 1.66 -22.92 1.92
N ASN A 104 2.65 -23.79 1.76
CA ASN A 104 3.64 -24.06 2.79
C ASN A 104 4.47 -22.81 3.13
N ARG A 105 4.81 -21.97 2.15
CA ARG A 105 5.45 -20.67 2.41
C ARG A 105 4.62 -19.76 3.31
N GLY A 106 3.31 -19.70 3.09
CA GLY A 106 2.39 -18.92 3.94
C GLY A 106 2.41 -19.40 5.39
N LEU A 107 2.27 -20.71 5.60
CA LEU A 107 2.27 -21.33 6.93
C LEU A 107 3.60 -21.15 7.67
N VAL A 108 4.73 -21.31 6.95
CA VAL A 108 6.06 -21.10 7.52
C VAL A 108 6.26 -19.64 7.92
N PHE A 109 5.81 -18.70 7.08
CA PHE A 109 5.88 -17.28 7.39
C PHE A 109 5.09 -16.93 8.66
N GLU A 110 3.85 -17.42 8.77
CA GLU A 110 3.00 -17.20 9.94
C GLU A 110 3.67 -17.73 11.22
N LYS A 111 4.18 -18.97 11.20
CA LYS A 111 4.90 -19.56 12.33
C LYS A 111 6.14 -18.74 12.72
N MET A 112 6.96 -18.35 11.74
CA MET A 112 8.14 -17.53 12.02
C MET A 112 7.77 -16.18 12.64
N LEU A 113 6.70 -15.55 12.16
CA LEU A 113 6.21 -14.29 12.70
C LEU A 113 5.73 -14.46 14.15
N GLU A 114 4.96 -15.51 14.45
CA GLU A 114 4.52 -15.82 15.82
C GLU A 114 5.71 -16.02 16.76
N ASP A 115 6.70 -16.83 16.36
CA ASP A 115 7.90 -17.10 17.16
C ASP A 115 8.70 -15.82 17.46
N ILE A 116 8.87 -14.95 16.47
CA ILE A 116 9.55 -13.66 16.62
C ILE A 116 8.79 -12.75 17.60
N MET A 117 7.46 -12.70 17.49
CA MET A 117 6.64 -11.89 18.39
C MET A 117 6.67 -12.41 19.83
N LEU A 118 6.69 -13.72 20.02
CA LEU A 118 6.84 -14.35 21.34
C LEU A 118 8.21 -14.05 21.95
N ASN A 119 9.29 -14.17 21.18
CA ASN A 119 10.63 -13.84 21.64
C ASN A 119 10.75 -12.37 22.03
N ARG A 120 10.24 -11.44 21.21
CA ARG A 120 10.23 -10.00 21.55
C ARG A 120 9.46 -9.71 22.83
N ARG A 121 8.30 -10.34 23.03
CA ARG A 121 7.54 -10.22 24.29
C ARG A 121 8.37 -10.72 25.48
N LYS A 122 9.05 -11.86 25.32
CA LYS A 122 9.89 -12.43 26.36
C LYS A 122 11.03 -11.46 26.73
N ASP A 123 11.71 -10.90 25.75
CA ASP A 123 12.79 -9.93 25.97
C ASP A 123 12.29 -8.68 26.71
N GLU A 124 11.14 -8.13 26.31
CA GLU A 124 10.52 -6.98 27.01
C GLU A 124 10.15 -7.31 28.46
N LEU A 125 9.61 -8.51 28.71
CA LEU A 125 9.29 -8.98 30.06
C LEU A 125 10.55 -9.24 30.90
N GLU A 126 11.62 -9.77 30.30
CA GLU A 126 12.89 -10.00 30.98
C GLU A 126 13.54 -8.67 31.38
N LEU A 127 13.55 -7.67 30.49
CA LEU A 127 14.00 -6.32 30.81
C LEU A 127 13.21 -5.74 31.99
N TYR A 128 11.88 -5.85 31.96
CA TYR A 128 11.05 -5.39 33.07
C TYR A 128 11.34 -6.12 34.38
N LYS A 129 11.51 -7.45 34.33
CA LYS A 129 11.88 -8.24 35.51
C LYS A 129 13.23 -7.82 36.09
N LEU A 130 14.24 -7.60 35.25
CA LEU A 130 15.55 -7.10 35.68
C LEU A 130 15.42 -5.73 36.33
N PHE A 131 14.68 -4.83 35.71
CA PHE A 131 14.44 -3.50 36.26
C PHE A 131 13.72 -3.52 37.62
N ALA A 132 12.73 -4.41 37.79
CA ALA A 132 11.94 -4.48 39.02
C ALA A 132 12.64 -5.24 40.16
N ASN A 133 13.37 -6.32 39.85
CA ASN A 133 13.90 -7.23 40.87
C ASN A 133 15.39 -7.04 41.16
N ASP A 134 16.16 -6.42 40.26
CA ASP A 134 17.60 -6.20 40.45
C ASP A 134 17.90 -4.73 40.75
N ALA A 135 18.19 -4.46 42.03
CA ALA A 135 18.49 -3.12 42.52
C ALA A 135 19.84 -2.56 42.03
N ALA A 136 20.79 -3.41 41.65
CA ALA A 136 22.06 -2.99 41.07
C ALA A 136 21.88 -2.60 39.61
N PHE A 137 21.17 -3.44 38.83
CA PHE A 137 20.78 -3.13 37.46
C PHE A 137 20.00 -1.82 37.40
N LYS A 138 18.95 -1.66 38.21
CA LYS A 138 18.14 -0.43 38.27
C LYS A 138 18.99 0.82 38.49
N ARG A 139 19.88 0.81 39.49
CA ARG A 139 20.77 1.95 39.77
C ARG A 139 21.68 2.29 38.60
N SER A 140 22.34 1.28 38.02
CA SER A 140 23.22 1.49 36.86
C SER A 140 22.47 2.03 35.64
N TRP A 141 21.23 1.58 35.43
CA TRP A 141 20.36 2.02 34.36
C TRP A 141 19.92 3.48 34.55
N GLU A 142 19.48 3.84 35.75
CA GLU A 142 19.13 5.22 36.12
C GLU A 142 20.31 6.18 35.95
N GLU A 143 21.50 5.83 36.45
CA GLU A 143 22.70 6.65 36.28
C GLU A 143 23.07 6.84 34.81
N SER A 144 22.96 5.79 34.00
CA SER A 144 23.27 5.85 32.56
C SER A 144 22.29 6.77 31.82
N LEU A 145 20.99 6.65 32.11
CA LEU A 145 19.97 7.52 31.53
C LEU A 145 20.14 8.98 31.96
N GLN A 146 20.46 9.23 33.23
CA GLN A 146 20.72 10.58 33.73
C GLN A 146 21.92 11.25 33.05
N ARG A 147 22.96 10.48 32.71
CA ARG A 147 24.12 11.00 31.95
C ARG A 147 23.78 11.34 30.50
N LEU A 148 22.86 10.60 29.89
CA LEU A 148 22.46 10.83 28.49
C LEU A 148 21.55 12.05 28.30
N ILE A 149 20.79 12.43 29.34
CA ILE A 149 19.86 13.57 29.29
C ILE A 149 20.55 14.89 29.66
N LYS A 150 21.71 14.83 30.34
CA LYS A 150 22.56 16.00 30.62
C LYS A 150 23.35 16.44 29.39
#